data_AF-A0ABD3P8P7-F1
#
_entry.id   AF-A0ABD3P8P7-F1
#
_cell.length_a   1.000
_cell.length_b   1.000
_cell.length_c   1.000
_cell.angle_alpha   90.00
_cell.angle_beta   90.00
_cell.angle_gamma   90.00
#
_symmetry.space_group_name_H-M   'P 1'
#
loop_
_entity.id
_entity.type
_entity.pdbx_description
1 polymer ?
#
loop_
_entity_poly.entity_id
_entity_poly.type
_entity_poly.pdbx_seq_one_letter_code
_entity_poly.pdbx_strand_id
1 'polypeptide(L)'
;MNYNPGYNTRGASPPLSYYFLPRQRLNTLLLVHSIASFTIGGVGYLNPGAAQLFFSMESDRERGVGRILTRLFCSLIFAQGIMILRARHINDPEIKRAFIRAYFVCFLCSSLALIYEHVSNEGIVDGKFFGTMKILVMLGLTVGYGWFVFMQPPIVYSLSGSRGY
;
A
#
# COMPACT_ATOMS: atom_id res chain seq x y z
N MET A 1 -15.07 19.16 13.71
CA MET A 1 -14.68 20.07 12.61
C MET A 1 -15.69 19.91 11.47
N ASN A 2 -16.58 20.88 11.29
CA ASN A 2 -17.47 20.93 10.14
C ASN A 2 -16.67 21.41 8.92
N TYR A 3 -16.50 20.53 7.92
CA TYR A 3 -15.90 20.91 6.65
C TYR A 3 -16.89 21.79 5.88
N ASN A 4 -16.51 23.02 5.59
CA ASN A 4 -17.32 23.94 4.78
C ASN A 4 -17.12 23.59 3.29
N PRO A 5 -18.15 23.04 2.60
CA PRO A 5 -18.04 22.64 1.20
C PRO A 5 -17.78 23.82 0.24
N GLY A 6 -17.94 25.07 0.71
CA GLY A 6 -17.64 26.29 -0.05
C GLY A 6 -16.16 26.51 -0.40
N TYR A 7 -15.22 25.70 0.09
CA TYR A 7 -13.81 25.82 -0.30
C TYR A 7 -13.52 25.36 -1.73
N ASN A 8 -14.33 24.44 -2.29
CA ASN A 8 -14.13 23.92 -3.64
C ASN A 8 -14.55 24.90 -4.77
N THR A 9 -15.26 25.99 -4.45
CA THR A 9 -15.79 26.90 -5.49
C THR A 9 -14.80 27.97 -5.96
N ARG A 10 -13.62 28.09 -5.33
CA ARG A 10 -12.62 29.13 -5.66
C ARG A 10 -11.33 28.61 -6.33
N GLY A 11 -11.29 27.36 -6.77
CA GLY A 11 -10.10 26.78 -7.40
C GLY A 11 -8.88 26.63 -6.46
N ALA A 12 -9.06 26.87 -5.15
CA ALA A 12 -8.02 26.68 -4.15
C ALA A 12 -7.93 25.20 -3.79
N SER A 13 -6.70 24.67 -3.74
CA SER A 13 -6.45 23.32 -3.22
C SER A 13 -6.94 23.20 -1.76
N PRO A 14 -7.55 22.07 -1.36
CA PRO A 14 -8.00 21.86 0.02
C PRO A 14 -6.84 22.03 1.01
N PRO A 15 -7.08 22.58 2.22
CA PRO A 15 -6.06 22.64 3.25
C PRO A 15 -5.62 21.21 3.65
N LEU A 16 -4.38 21.03 4.10
CA LEU A 16 -3.85 19.70 4.47
C LEU A 16 -4.73 18.96 5.49
N SER A 17 -5.37 19.69 6.41
CA SER A 17 -6.32 19.16 7.40
C SER A 17 -7.50 18.42 6.79
N TYR A 18 -7.89 18.74 5.54
CA TYR A 18 -8.95 18.06 4.80
C TYR A 18 -8.65 16.58 4.60
N TYR A 19 -7.41 16.23 4.26
CA TYR A 19 -7.00 14.85 4.00
C TYR A 19 -6.96 13.99 5.27
N PHE A 20 -6.98 14.63 6.45
CA PHE A 20 -7.06 14.00 7.76
C PHE A 20 -8.48 13.98 8.34
N LEU A 21 -9.52 14.36 7.60
CA LEU A 21 -10.89 14.16 8.04
C LEU A 21 -11.24 12.66 8.04
N PRO A 22 -12.01 12.14 9.02
CA PRO A 22 -12.30 10.71 9.15
C PRO A 22 -12.76 10.03 7.84
N ARG A 23 -13.58 10.74 7.04
CA ARG A 23 -14.08 10.26 5.74
C ARG A 23 -13.04 10.31 4.60
N GLN A 24 -12.01 11.13 4.71
CA GLN A 24 -10.98 11.29 3.69
C GLN A 24 -9.72 10.48 3.99
N ARG A 25 -9.45 10.12 5.26
CA ARG A 25 -8.25 9.36 5.66
C ARG A 25 -8.07 8.06 4.86
N LEU A 26 -9.14 7.27 4.70
CA LEU A 26 -9.08 6.03 3.92
C LEU A 26 -8.81 6.30 2.44
N ASN A 27 -9.47 7.32 1.88
CA ASN A 27 -9.29 7.72 0.49
C ASN A 27 -7.85 8.22 0.23
N THR A 28 -7.28 8.99 1.15
CA THR A 28 -5.89 9.43 1.13
C THR A 28 -4.93 8.25 1.22
N LEU A 29 -5.15 7.31 2.14
CA LEU A 29 -4.34 6.10 2.26
C LEU A 29 -4.32 5.32 0.95
N LEU A 30 -5.50 5.08 0.36
CA LEU A 30 -5.62 4.36 -0.90
C LEU A 30 -4.97 5.13 -2.07
N LEU A 31 -5.12 6.46 -2.12
CA LEU A 31 -4.45 7.26 -3.14
C LEU A 31 -2.92 7.17 -3.03
N VAL A 32 -2.38 7.39 -1.84
CA VAL A 32 -0.94 7.33 -1.59
C VAL A 32 -0.40 5.94 -1.90
N HIS A 33 -1.10 4.89 -1.46
CA HIS A 33 -0.72 3.52 -1.76
C HIS A 33 -0.76 3.24 -3.26
N SER A 34 -1.81 3.66 -3.98
CA SER A 34 -1.90 3.49 -5.43
C SER A 34 -0.75 4.17 -6.17
N ILE A 35 -0.40 5.41 -5.80
CA ILE A 35 0.75 6.12 -6.38
C ILE A 35 2.05 5.37 -6.09
N ALA A 36 2.26 4.96 -4.84
CA ALA A 36 3.45 4.19 -4.45
C ALA A 36 3.54 2.87 -5.24
N SER A 37 2.42 2.17 -5.41
CA SER A 37 2.34 0.94 -6.20
C SER A 37 2.68 1.16 -7.67
N PHE A 38 2.19 2.24 -8.29
CA PHE A 38 2.56 2.56 -9.67
C PHE A 38 4.05 2.89 -9.81
N THR A 39 4.59 3.69 -8.90
CA THR A 39 6.00 4.08 -8.94
C THR A 39 6.91 2.88 -8.70
N ILE A 40 6.69 2.13 -7.62
CA ILE A 40 7.53 0.97 -7.26
C ILE A 40 7.37 -0.16 -8.29
N GLY A 41 6.12 -0.48 -8.65
CA GLY A 41 5.84 -1.53 -9.64
C GLY A 41 6.35 -1.16 -11.03
N GLY A 42 6.13 0.07 -11.48
CA GLY A 42 6.57 0.53 -12.80
C GLY A 42 8.09 0.60 -12.92
N VAL A 43 8.74 1.27 -11.96
CA VAL A 43 10.21 1.41 -11.95
C VAL A 43 10.88 0.05 -11.79
N GLY A 44 10.42 -0.80 -10.87
CA GLY A 44 11.02 -2.11 -10.64
C GLY A 44 10.79 -3.11 -11.79
N TYR A 45 9.69 -2.98 -12.53
CA TYR A 45 9.44 -3.80 -13.72
C TYR A 45 10.38 -3.43 -14.87
N LEU A 46 10.47 -2.12 -15.17
CA LEU A 46 11.30 -1.61 -16.27
C LEU A 46 12.80 -1.74 -15.96
N ASN A 47 13.18 -1.49 -14.71
CA ASN A 47 14.55 -1.59 -14.23
C ASN A 47 14.63 -2.54 -13.02
N PRO A 48 14.66 -3.87 -13.25
CA PRO A 48 14.79 -4.84 -12.17
C PRO A 48 16.16 -4.77 -11.47
N GLY A 49 17.15 -4.10 -12.08
CA GLY A 49 18.43 -3.78 -11.42
C GLY A 49 18.25 -2.80 -10.25
N ALA A 50 17.32 -1.83 -10.36
CA ALA A 50 16.98 -0.94 -9.25
C ALA A 50 16.37 -1.71 -8.06
N ALA A 51 15.76 -2.87 -8.31
CA ALA A 51 15.22 -3.72 -7.26
C ALA A 51 16.30 -4.52 -6.49
N GLN A 52 17.55 -4.54 -6.96
CA GLN A 52 18.67 -5.12 -6.20
C GLN A 52 18.97 -4.34 -4.92
N LEU A 53 18.55 -3.07 -4.81
CA LEU A 53 18.53 -2.34 -3.55
C LEU A 53 17.63 -3.00 -2.49
N PHE A 54 16.68 -3.80 -2.94
CA PHE A 54 15.81 -4.57 -2.07
C PHE A 54 16.35 -6.00 -1.92
N PHE A 55 16.71 -6.70 -2.99
CA PHE A 55 17.10 -8.11 -2.93
C PHE A 55 18.61 -8.29 -3.13
N SER A 56 19.33 -8.68 -2.07
CA SER A 56 20.72 -9.13 -2.20
C SER A 56 20.74 -10.48 -2.92
N MET A 57 21.61 -10.67 -3.91
CA MET A 57 21.73 -11.96 -4.62
C MET A 57 23.21 -12.30 -4.72
N GLU A 58 23.59 -13.49 -4.26
CA GLU A 58 24.99 -13.89 -4.08
C GLU A 58 25.58 -14.48 -5.37
N SER A 59 24.78 -15.22 -6.16
CA SER A 59 25.23 -15.82 -7.42
C SER A 59 24.64 -15.20 -8.68
N ASP A 60 25.35 -15.28 -9.81
CA ASP A 60 24.86 -14.79 -11.11
C ASP A 60 23.63 -15.58 -11.61
N ARG A 61 23.52 -16.86 -11.22
CA ARG A 61 22.34 -17.68 -11.48
C ARG A 61 21.12 -17.17 -10.71
N GLU A 62 21.30 -16.85 -9.42
CA GLU A 62 20.26 -16.20 -8.60
C GLU A 62 19.88 -14.84 -9.16
N ARG A 63 20.84 -14.06 -9.70
CA ARG A 63 20.54 -12.77 -10.36
C ARG A 63 19.68 -12.94 -11.61
N GLY A 64 19.84 -14.02 -12.36
CA GLY A 64 18.98 -14.35 -13.50
C GLY A 64 17.54 -14.61 -13.07
N VAL A 65 17.36 -15.56 -12.15
CA VAL A 65 16.04 -15.94 -11.62
C VAL A 65 15.38 -14.77 -10.88
N GLY A 66 16.15 -14.10 -10.03
CA GLY A 66 15.71 -12.96 -9.24
C GLY A 66 15.24 -11.78 -10.08
N ARG A 67 15.84 -11.52 -11.25
CA ARG A 67 15.32 -10.50 -12.19
C ARG A 67 13.93 -10.86 -12.74
N ILE A 68 13.69 -12.12 -13.06
CA ILE A 68 12.38 -12.58 -13.54
C ILE A 68 11.33 -12.48 -12.41
N LEU A 69 11.66 -12.99 -11.22
CA LEU A 69 10.78 -12.92 -10.05
C LEU A 69 10.48 -11.47 -9.65
N THR A 70 11.49 -10.59 -9.70
CA THR A 70 11.31 -9.15 -9.47
C THR A 70 10.29 -8.56 -10.43
N ARG A 71 10.40 -8.85 -11.74
CA ARG A 71 9.44 -8.33 -12.73
C ARG A 71 8.03 -8.83 -12.47
N LEU A 72 7.87 -10.11 -12.15
CA LEU A 72 6.55 -10.67 -11.80
C LEU A 72 5.96 -10.00 -10.55
N PHE A 73 6.78 -9.79 -9.53
CA PHE A 73 6.32 -9.13 -8.31
C PHE A 73 5.98 -7.65 -8.55
N CYS A 74 6.82 -6.94 -9.29
CA CYS A 74 6.59 -5.54 -9.65
C CYS A 74 5.37 -5.36 -10.55
N SER A 75 5.08 -6.29 -11.47
CA SER A 75 3.84 -6.24 -12.26
C SER A 75 2.59 -6.46 -11.40
N LEU A 76 2.66 -7.36 -10.40
CA LEU A 76 1.59 -7.54 -9.42
C LEU A 76 1.38 -6.28 -8.57
N ILE A 77 2.46 -5.65 -8.08
CA ILE A 77 2.38 -4.36 -7.35
C ILE A 77 1.73 -3.30 -8.24
N PHE A 78 2.15 -3.19 -9.51
CA PHE A 78 1.58 -2.21 -10.43
C PHE A 78 0.08 -2.45 -10.64
N ALA A 79 -0.33 -3.71 -10.84
CA ALA A 79 -1.73 -4.09 -10.97
C ALA A 79 -2.54 -3.78 -9.70
N GLN A 80 -1.97 -4.01 -8.51
CA GLN A 80 -2.56 -3.58 -7.24
C GLN A 80 -2.80 -2.06 -7.23
N GLY A 81 -1.87 -1.25 -7.76
CA GLY A 81 -2.04 0.19 -7.92
C GLY A 81 -3.32 0.56 -8.68
N ILE A 82 -3.64 -0.16 -9.76
CA ILE A 82 -4.89 0.00 -10.53
C ILE A 82 -6.10 -0.37 -9.68
N MET A 83 -6.07 -1.55 -9.02
CA MET A 83 -7.17 -2.03 -8.19
C MET A 83 -7.48 -1.05 -7.05
N ILE A 84 -6.46 -0.57 -6.35
CA ILE A 84 -6.57 0.40 -5.26
C ILE A 84 -7.17 1.72 -5.78
N LEU A 85 -6.72 2.21 -6.93
CA LEU A 85 -7.24 3.43 -7.52
C LEU A 85 -8.75 3.31 -7.79
N ARG A 86 -9.20 2.16 -8.31
CA ARG A 86 -10.62 1.89 -8.53
C ARG A 86 -11.39 1.68 -7.23
N ALA A 87 -10.79 1.03 -6.24
CA ALA A 87 -11.42 0.76 -4.94
C ALA A 87 -11.81 2.05 -4.18
N ARG A 88 -11.13 3.17 -4.45
CA ARG A 88 -11.50 4.49 -3.92
C ARG A 88 -12.93 4.91 -4.28
N HIS A 89 -13.42 4.45 -5.44
CA HIS A 89 -14.73 4.80 -5.98
C HIS A 89 -15.83 3.78 -5.63
N ILE A 90 -15.53 2.72 -4.88
CA ILE A 90 -16.55 1.79 -4.40
C ILE A 90 -17.46 2.52 -3.41
N ASN A 91 -18.77 2.52 -3.64
CA ASN A 91 -19.73 3.12 -2.70
C ASN A 91 -20.21 2.14 -1.63
N ASP A 92 -20.08 0.85 -1.88
CA ASP A 92 -20.47 -0.19 -0.94
C ASP A 92 -19.45 -0.30 0.20
N PRO A 93 -19.85 0.03 1.45
CA PRO A 93 -18.94 -0.01 2.59
C PRO A 93 -18.51 -1.42 2.96
N GLU A 94 -19.33 -2.45 2.71
CA GLU A 94 -19.00 -3.84 3.01
C GLU A 94 -17.93 -4.36 2.05
N ILE A 95 -18.10 -4.13 0.75
CA ILE A 95 -17.11 -4.51 -0.27
C ILE A 95 -15.80 -3.77 -0.01
N LYS A 96 -15.86 -2.47 0.27
CA LYS A 96 -14.64 -1.69 0.57
C LYS A 96 -13.96 -2.21 1.84
N ARG A 97 -14.72 -2.54 2.89
CA ARG A 97 -14.16 -3.13 4.11
C ARG A 97 -13.51 -4.49 3.85
N ALA A 98 -14.14 -5.35 3.06
CA ALA A 98 -13.57 -6.63 2.65
C ALA A 98 -12.24 -6.44 1.90
N PHE A 99 -12.18 -5.46 0.99
CA PHE A 99 -10.96 -5.08 0.28
C PHE A 99 -9.85 -4.64 1.24
N ILE A 100 -10.14 -3.73 2.19
CA ILE A 100 -9.16 -3.31 3.21
C ILE A 100 -8.70 -4.49 4.08
N ARG A 101 -9.61 -5.40 4.44
CA ARG A 101 -9.28 -6.60 5.21
C ARG A 101 -8.35 -7.54 4.43
N ALA A 102 -8.57 -7.72 3.12
CA ALA A 102 -7.69 -8.50 2.28
C ALA A 102 -6.26 -7.92 2.23
N TYR A 103 -6.13 -6.60 2.12
CA TYR A 103 -4.82 -5.93 2.20
C TYR A 103 -4.14 -6.12 3.55
N PHE A 104 -4.89 -5.98 4.65
CA PHE A 104 -4.37 -6.26 5.99
C PHE A 104 -3.79 -7.67 6.09
N VAL A 105 -4.55 -8.69 5.66
CA VAL A 105 -4.10 -10.09 5.68
C VAL A 105 -2.87 -10.30 4.80
N CYS A 106 -2.88 -9.77 3.57
CA CYS A 106 -1.75 -9.86 2.65
C CYS A 106 -0.48 -9.25 3.23
N PHE A 107 -0.57 -8.08 3.86
CA PHE A 107 0.56 -7.40 4.48
C PHE A 107 1.03 -8.08 5.76
N LEU A 108 0.12 -8.65 6.55
CA LEU A 108 0.47 -9.44 7.72
C LEU A 108 1.26 -10.68 7.31
N CYS A 109 0.76 -11.47 6.34
CA CYS A 109 1.46 -12.64 5.82
C CYS A 109 2.82 -12.27 5.22
N SER A 110 2.90 -11.18 4.46
CA SER A 110 4.17 -10.68 3.90
C SER A 110 5.16 -10.26 4.99
N SER A 111 4.69 -9.60 6.04
CA SER A 111 5.53 -9.18 7.18
C SER A 111 6.08 -10.40 7.92
N LEU A 112 5.23 -11.41 8.17
CA LEU A 112 5.65 -12.66 8.82
C LEU A 112 6.69 -13.41 7.98
N ALA A 113 6.50 -13.48 6.66
CA ALA A 113 7.47 -14.09 5.76
C ALA A 113 8.82 -13.36 5.79
N LEU A 114 8.82 -12.02 5.77
CA LEU A 114 10.05 -11.22 5.86
C LEU A 114 10.75 -11.36 7.21
N ILE A 115 10.00 -11.44 8.31
CA ILE A 115 10.55 -11.68 9.64
C ILE A 115 11.18 -13.07 9.72
N TYR A 116 10.49 -14.09 9.22
CA TYR A 116 11.01 -15.46 9.19
C TYR A 116 12.32 -15.53 8.42
N GLU A 117 12.36 -14.95 7.22
CA GLU A 117 13.57 -14.90 6.39
C GLU A 117 14.71 -14.11 7.05
N HIS A 118 14.38 -13.01 7.75
CA HIS A 118 15.39 -12.22 8.45
C HIS A 118 15.95 -12.93 9.69
N VAL A 119 15.15 -13.76 10.36
CA VAL A 119 15.58 -14.54 11.54
C VAL A 119 16.36 -15.78 11.12
N SER A 120 16.01 -16.43 10.01
CA SER A 120 16.76 -17.59 9.51
C SER A 120 18.17 -17.23 9.04
N ASN A 121 18.44 -15.94 8.76
CA ASN A 121 19.74 -15.43 8.34
C ASN A 121 20.29 -16.18 7.11
N GLU A 122 19.40 -16.79 6.33
CA GLU A 122 19.64 -17.34 5.00
C GLU A 122 19.48 -16.19 3.98
N GLY A 123 20.16 -16.30 2.84
CA GLY A 123 20.43 -15.19 1.91
C GLY A 123 19.21 -14.38 1.42
N ILE A 124 19.52 -13.28 0.71
CA ILE A 124 18.64 -12.20 0.21
C ILE A 124 18.42 -11.03 1.18
N VAL A 125 18.45 -11.26 2.50
CA VAL A 125 18.31 -10.22 3.53
C VAL A 125 19.62 -9.98 4.32
N ASP A 126 20.76 -10.37 3.75
CA ASP A 126 22.07 -10.22 4.40
C ASP A 126 22.52 -8.73 4.56
N GLY A 127 21.76 -7.81 3.97
CA GLY A 127 21.82 -6.38 4.28
C GLY A 127 21.00 -6.03 5.52
N LYS A 128 21.49 -6.36 6.73
CA LYS A 128 20.79 -6.18 8.03
C LYS A 128 19.97 -4.88 8.13
N PHE A 129 20.51 -3.76 7.63
CA PHE A 129 19.82 -2.47 7.61
C PHE A 129 18.63 -2.42 6.63
N PHE A 130 18.84 -2.78 5.35
CA PHE A 130 17.78 -2.75 4.34
C PHE A 130 16.69 -3.81 4.60
N GLY A 131 17.08 -4.97 5.13
CA GLY A 131 16.15 -5.99 5.61
C GLY A 131 15.24 -5.48 6.71
N THR A 132 15.82 -4.88 7.74
CA THR A 132 15.07 -4.26 8.84
C THR A 132 14.14 -3.18 8.33
N MET A 133 14.60 -2.31 7.42
CA MET A 133 13.77 -1.25 6.83
C MET A 133 12.54 -1.79 6.09
N LYS A 134 12.70 -2.87 5.31
CA LYS A 134 11.56 -3.53 4.65
C LYS A 134 10.54 -4.06 5.64
N ILE A 135 11.01 -4.72 6.70
CA ILE A 135 10.15 -5.25 7.76
C ILE A 135 9.37 -4.10 8.41
N LEU A 136 10.06 -3.00 8.74
CA LEU A 136 9.41 -1.83 9.33
C LEU A 136 8.34 -1.21 8.41
N VAL A 137 8.63 -1.09 7.11
CA VAL A 137 7.66 -0.60 6.13
C VAL A 137 6.45 -1.54 6.04
N MET A 138 6.67 -2.85 5.96
CA MET A 138 5.57 -3.82 5.86
C MET A 138 4.76 -3.92 7.15
N LEU A 139 5.38 -3.84 8.31
CA LEU A 139 4.69 -3.72 9.60
C LEU A 139 3.89 -2.42 9.66
N GLY A 140 4.45 -1.30 9.22
CA GLY A 140 3.76 -0.02 9.13
C GLY A 140 2.51 -0.09 8.26
N LEU A 141 2.59 -0.72 7.08
CA LEU A 141 1.42 -0.98 6.24
C LEU A 141 0.41 -1.91 6.91
N THR A 142 0.88 -2.99 7.54
CA THR A 142 0.01 -3.94 8.26
C THR A 142 -0.76 -3.23 9.38
N VAL A 143 -0.08 -2.44 10.21
CA VAL A 143 -0.70 -1.66 11.29
C VAL A 143 -1.62 -0.59 10.72
N GLY A 144 -1.21 0.11 9.66
CA GLY A 144 -2.01 1.13 9.00
C GLY A 144 -3.34 0.57 8.48
N TYR A 145 -3.31 -0.54 7.75
CA TYR A 145 -4.53 -1.20 7.27
C TYR A 145 -5.33 -1.86 8.42
N GLY A 146 -4.66 -2.47 9.39
CA GLY A 146 -5.28 -3.06 10.57
C GLY A 146 -6.04 -2.03 11.40
N TRP A 147 -5.51 -0.82 11.54
CA TRP A 147 -6.19 0.29 12.20
C TRP A 147 -7.53 0.61 11.53
N PHE A 148 -7.60 0.62 10.20
CA PHE A 148 -8.89 0.78 9.52
C PHE A 148 -9.82 -0.41 9.79
N VAL A 149 -9.33 -1.65 9.69
CA VAL A 149 -10.15 -2.86 9.86
C VAL A 149 -10.80 -2.96 11.25
N PHE A 150 -10.03 -2.68 12.31
CA PHE A 150 -10.44 -2.95 13.69
C PHE A 150 -10.93 -1.72 14.45
N MET A 151 -10.43 -0.52 14.13
CA MET A 151 -10.67 0.68 14.93
C MET A 151 -11.54 1.73 14.24
N GLN A 152 -11.74 1.66 12.91
CA GLN A 152 -12.53 2.68 12.19
C GLN A 152 -13.99 2.28 12.04
N PRO A 153 -14.94 3.21 12.26
CA PRO A 153 -16.37 2.95 12.11
C PRO A 153 -16.77 2.77 10.63
N PRO A 154 -17.91 2.09 10.35
CA PRO A 154 -18.38 1.81 8.98
C PRO A 154 -18.51 3.05 8.09
N ILE A 155 -18.79 4.22 8.67
CA ILE A 155 -18.93 5.51 7.95
C ILE A 155 -17.66 5.95 7.21
N VAL A 156 -16.49 5.42 7.57
CA VAL A 156 -15.22 5.70 6.89
C VAL A 156 -15.15 5.00 5.52
N TYR A 157 -15.95 3.96 5.30
CA TYR A 157 -15.96 3.17 4.07
C TYR A 157 -16.95 3.69 3.02
N SER A 158 -17.98 4.44 3.42
CA SER A 158 -18.92 5.08 2.49
C SER A 158 -18.29 6.26 1.73
N LEU A 159 -18.71 6.51 0.48
CA LEU A 159 -18.30 7.73 -0.23
C LEU A 159 -18.89 8.97 0.46
N SER A 160 -18.09 10.04 0.53
CA SER A 160 -18.54 11.38 0.92
C SER A 160 -19.51 11.93 -0.12
N GLY A 161 -20.77 11.50 -0.11
CA GLY A 161 -21.73 11.93 -1.14
C GLY A 161 -23.07 11.24 -1.21
N SER A 162 -23.32 10.13 -0.48
CA SER A 162 -24.70 9.63 -0.34
C SER A 162 -25.50 10.62 0.52
N ARG A 163 -25.99 11.70 -0.11
CA ARG A 163 -27.27 12.28 0.26
C ARG A 163 -28.24 11.12 0.23
N GLY A 164 -28.81 10.80 1.40
CA GLY A 164 -30.01 9.99 1.44
C GLY A 164 -31.02 10.64 0.50
N TYR A 165 -31.35 9.93 -0.56
CA TYR A 165 -32.65 10.04 -1.17
C TYR A 165 -33.53 9.02 -0.45
#